data_AF-A0A6S9SYX5-F1
#
_entry.id   AF-A0A6S9SYX5-F1
#
_cell.length_a   1.000
_cell.length_b   1.000
_cell.length_c   1.000
_cell.angle_alpha   90.00
_cell.angle_beta   90.00
_cell.angle_gamma   90.00
#
_symmetry.space_group_name_H-M   'P 1'
#
loop_
_entity.id
_entity.type
_entity.pdbx_description
1 polymer ?
#
loop_
_entity_poly.entity_id
_entity_poly.type
_entity_poly.pdbx_seq_one_letter_code
_entity_poly.pdbx_strand_id
1 'polypeptide(L)'
;MQMFAHMCLFVFPQSNPVFSQMNTAYFMYCDAFSFNGQRLEPIAHQGQQLHFQGRAVLDALVDYLVRHHGLGDARRVLLTGHSAGGLAVYFNADYIHARILKSRRSREPLDFRAAPDAGFFLAQKNLLDGAVPDFYHSIQQAATLANASGHDGCVKAVTSSRTGRSQNASQCLLAAHVLPHMRVPVFIVQSLADPWQLVRSVGLSCSPKATLEARDADNSRGRLPCCDSRSMAALQAHTSSIRAALKSLGFMPSASPSASPSSSQPSSSSSSPSLLESSSAPYSARTRSLSVKSSSEYAEAARAGLFAPVCMCHTQMFGHFGHTNGTYNHAAVWAITAPSGERVTPARALLDWWLDRRGLGRGRSGHFHFDDSAWPGNALCARFGVAGFSRLPSGQAFDVT
;
A
#
# COMPACT_ATOMS: atom_id res chain seq x y z
N MET A 1 -19.74 1.39 -0.97
CA MET A 1 -18.25 1.53 -0.94
C MET A 1 -17.83 2.57 -2.00
N GLN A 2 -17.64 3.84 -1.64
CA GLN A 2 -16.99 4.81 -2.55
C GLN A 2 -15.47 4.70 -2.39
N MET A 3 -14.85 3.84 -3.20
CA MET A 3 -13.41 3.88 -3.46
C MET A 3 -13.20 4.60 -4.78
N PHE A 4 -12.46 5.72 -4.76
CA PHE A 4 -11.92 6.29 -5.98
C PHE A 4 -10.69 5.45 -6.35
N ALA A 5 -10.76 4.69 -7.43
CA ALA A 5 -9.71 3.76 -7.79
C ALA A 5 -9.51 3.77 -9.29
N HIS A 6 -8.25 3.67 -9.71
CA HIS A 6 -7.88 3.49 -11.11
C HIS A 6 -6.64 2.62 -11.15
N MET A 7 -6.65 1.61 -12.02
CA MET A 7 -5.44 0.90 -12.38
C MET A 7 -4.87 1.59 -13.62
N CYS A 8 -3.60 1.89 -13.59
CA CYS A 8 -2.95 2.66 -14.64
C CYS A 8 -1.71 1.90 -15.10
N LEU A 9 -1.60 1.63 -16.39
CA LEU A 9 -0.29 1.44 -17.02
C LEU A 9 0.23 2.86 -17.28
N PHE A 10 1.09 3.37 -16.39
CA PHE A 10 1.20 4.81 -16.13
C PHE A 10 2.56 5.50 -16.37
N VAL A 11 2.50 6.86 -16.28
CA VAL A 11 3.27 8.04 -16.75
C VAL A 11 3.50 9.15 -15.66
N PHE A 12 3.11 10.42 -15.89
CA PHE A 12 3.46 11.79 -15.43
C PHE A 12 4.33 12.65 -16.37
N PRO A 13 3.70 13.54 -17.18
CA PRO A 13 4.37 14.40 -18.15
C PRO A 13 5.04 15.67 -17.61
N GLN A 14 4.58 16.21 -16.47
CA GLN A 14 4.93 17.59 -16.07
C GLN A 14 6.07 17.69 -15.05
N SER A 15 6.47 16.59 -14.41
CA SER A 15 7.53 16.59 -13.38
C SER A 15 8.55 15.46 -13.52
N ASN A 16 8.41 14.57 -14.51
CA ASN A 16 9.36 13.49 -14.75
C ASN A 16 9.59 13.28 -16.26
N PRO A 17 10.76 13.69 -16.80
CA PRO A 17 11.02 13.60 -18.24
C PRO A 17 11.00 12.16 -18.76
N VAL A 18 11.25 11.14 -17.92
CA VAL A 18 11.30 9.73 -18.37
C VAL A 18 9.90 9.14 -18.50
N PHE A 19 9.03 9.35 -17.51
CA PHE A 19 7.67 8.83 -17.57
C PHE A 19 6.78 9.64 -18.54
N SER A 20 7.11 10.92 -18.77
CA SER A 20 6.43 11.78 -19.75
C SER A 20 6.42 11.24 -21.19
N GLN A 21 7.39 10.41 -21.53
CA GLN A 21 7.60 9.88 -22.88
C GLN A 21 7.06 8.45 -23.06
N MET A 22 6.45 7.85 -22.03
CA MET A 22 5.92 6.49 -22.12
C MET A 22 4.50 6.47 -22.68
N ASN A 23 4.17 5.41 -23.43
CA ASN A 23 2.78 5.12 -23.77
C ASN A 23 1.99 4.87 -22.48
N THR A 24 0.82 5.51 -22.34
CA THR A 24 -0.06 5.39 -21.17
C THR A 24 -1.32 4.64 -21.54
N ALA A 25 -1.78 3.73 -20.69
CA ALA A 25 -3.12 3.20 -20.76
C ALA A 25 -3.80 3.28 -19.38
N TYR A 26 -5.01 3.82 -19.36
CA TYR A 26 -5.77 4.07 -18.13
C TYR A 26 -6.96 3.13 -18.06
N PHE A 27 -7.03 2.32 -17.00
CA PHE A 27 -8.10 1.34 -16.84
C PHE A 27 -9.10 1.91 -15.85
N MET A 28 -10.26 2.29 -16.37
CA MET A 28 -11.38 2.76 -15.57
C MET A 28 -11.84 1.67 -14.61
N TYR A 29 -11.93 1.99 -13.33
CA TYR A 29 -12.46 1.06 -12.35
C TYR A 29 -13.99 1.03 -12.42
N CYS A 30 -14.53 -0.06 -12.96
CA CYS A 30 -15.98 -0.25 -13.13
C CYS A 30 -16.48 -1.63 -12.69
N ASP A 31 -15.63 -2.48 -12.10
CA ASP A 31 -15.93 -3.88 -11.78
C ASP A 31 -16.21 -4.16 -10.30
N ALA A 32 -16.07 -3.14 -9.45
CA ALA A 32 -16.31 -3.17 -8.00
C ALA A 32 -15.41 -4.13 -7.19
N PHE A 33 -14.41 -4.80 -7.79
CA PHE A 33 -13.48 -5.67 -7.04
C PHE A 33 -12.07 -5.75 -7.64
N SER A 34 -11.47 -4.59 -7.90
CA SER A 34 -10.05 -4.43 -8.29
C SER A 34 -9.61 -5.35 -9.44
N PHE A 35 -10.42 -5.48 -10.47
CA PHE A 35 -10.22 -6.37 -11.63
C PHE A 35 -10.07 -7.85 -11.29
N ASN A 36 -10.59 -8.30 -10.14
CA ASN A 36 -10.45 -9.67 -9.66
C ASN A 36 -11.76 -10.46 -9.63
N GLY A 37 -12.91 -9.80 -9.81
CA GLY A 37 -14.22 -10.45 -9.88
C GLY A 37 -14.35 -11.42 -11.06
N GLN A 38 -14.91 -12.61 -10.79
CA GLN A 38 -15.13 -13.69 -11.77
C GLN A 38 -16.59 -14.16 -11.81
N ARG A 39 -17.52 -13.34 -11.30
CA ARG A 39 -18.93 -13.70 -11.30
C ARG A 39 -19.51 -13.56 -12.71
N LEU A 40 -19.96 -14.67 -13.28
CA LEU A 40 -20.58 -14.68 -14.61
C LEU A 40 -21.96 -14.04 -14.59
N GLU A 41 -22.81 -14.47 -13.65
CA GLU A 41 -24.19 -13.98 -13.56
C GLU A 41 -24.30 -12.69 -12.73
N PRO A 42 -24.99 -11.64 -13.22
CA PRO A 42 -25.20 -10.42 -12.47
C PRO A 42 -26.05 -10.65 -11.21
N ILE A 43 -25.94 -9.73 -10.24
CA ILE A 43 -26.77 -9.70 -9.03
C ILE A 43 -27.81 -8.59 -9.18
N ALA A 44 -29.09 -8.92 -9.00
CA ALA A 44 -30.15 -7.93 -8.95
C ALA A 44 -30.12 -7.17 -7.62
N HIS A 45 -30.08 -5.85 -7.68
CA HIS A 45 -30.14 -4.98 -6.50
C HIS A 45 -30.87 -3.68 -6.86
N GLN A 46 -31.94 -3.36 -6.14
CA GLN A 46 -32.74 -2.13 -6.35
C GLN A 46 -33.17 -1.92 -7.81
N GLY A 47 -33.58 -3.00 -8.49
CA GLY A 47 -33.98 -2.96 -9.90
C GLY A 47 -32.84 -2.79 -10.90
N GLN A 48 -31.58 -2.84 -10.45
CA GLN A 48 -30.38 -2.77 -11.28
C GLN A 48 -29.64 -4.11 -11.27
N GLN A 49 -28.98 -4.43 -12.40
CA GLN A 49 -28.11 -5.60 -12.51
C GLN A 49 -26.66 -5.18 -12.22
N LEU A 50 -26.09 -5.71 -11.15
CA LEU A 50 -24.70 -5.46 -10.76
C LEU A 50 -23.79 -6.55 -11.33
N HIS A 51 -22.79 -6.14 -12.11
CA HIS A 51 -21.81 -7.03 -12.73
C HIS A 51 -20.48 -6.98 -11.99
N PHE A 52 -19.93 -8.16 -11.67
CA PHE A 52 -18.64 -8.32 -10.98
C PHE A 52 -17.67 -9.13 -11.84
N GLN A 53 -17.48 -8.69 -13.10
CA GLN A 53 -16.71 -9.38 -14.14
C GLN A 53 -15.31 -8.77 -14.35
N GLY A 54 -14.68 -8.28 -13.28
CA GLY A 54 -13.41 -7.55 -13.36
C GLY A 54 -12.29 -8.29 -14.09
N ARG A 55 -12.20 -9.61 -13.94
CA ARG A 55 -11.22 -10.44 -14.67
C ARG A 55 -11.45 -10.40 -16.18
N ALA A 56 -12.70 -10.52 -16.63
CA ALA A 56 -13.03 -10.49 -18.06
C ALA A 56 -12.77 -9.10 -18.67
N VAL A 57 -13.09 -8.03 -17.93
CA VAL A 57 -12.77 -6.65 -18.34
C VAL A 57 -11.26 -6.47 -18.46
N LEU A 58 -10.48 -6.96 -17.49
CA LEU A 58 -9.02 -6.89 -17.52
C LEU A 58 -8.43 -7.61 -18.73
N ASP A 59 -8.91 -8.82 -18.99
CA ASP A 59 -8.51 -9.64 -20.13
C ASP A 59 -8.74 -8.91 -21.45
N ALA A 60 -9.94 -8.35 -21.64
CA ALA A 60 -10.29 -7.61 -22.84
C ALA A 60 -9.40 -6.38 -23.03
N LEU A 61 -9.16 -5.60 -21.96
CA LEU A 61 -8.31 -4.41 -22.02
C LEU A 61 -6.86 -4.74 -22.36
N VAL A 62 -6.25 -5.74 -21.71
CA VAL A 62 -4.86 -6.14 -21.97
C VAL A 62 -4.73 -6.70 -23.39
N ASP A 63 -5.64 -7.57 -23.83
CA ASP A 63 -5.59 -8.14 -25.17
C ASP A 63 -5.78 -7.10 -26.26
N TYR A 64 -6.64 -6.11 -26.02
CA TYR A 64 -6.85 -5.01 -26.94
C TYR A 64 -5.56 -4.19 -27.10
N LEU A 65 -4.88 -3.87 -26.00
CA LEU A 65 -3.60 -3.14 -26.04
C LEU A 65 -2.48 -3.95 -26.70
N VAL A 66 -2.41 -5.25 -26.43
CA VAL A 66 -1.41 -6.13 -27.04
C VAL A 66 -1.58 -6.18 -28.56
N ARG A 67 -2.83 -6.34 -29.02
CA ARG A 67 -3.14 -6.49 -30.46
C ARG A 67 -3.09 -5.19 -31.24
N HIS A 68 -3.54 -4.08 -30.64
CA HIS A 68 -3.83 -2.85 -31.38
C HIS A 68 -3.01 -1.63 -30.96
N HIS A 69 -2.37 -1.62 -29.80
CA HIS A 69 -1.71 -0.43 -29.24
C HIS A 69 -0.25 -0.67 -28.82
N GLY A 70 0.43 -1.62 -29.47
CA GLY A 70 1.88 -1.81 -29.34
C GLY A 70 2.36 -2.44 -28.02
N LEU A 71 1.47 -2.80 -27.09
CA LEU A 71 1.86 -3.47 -25.85
C LEU A 71 2.53 -4.84 -26.12
N GLY A 72 2.18 -5.50 -27.23
CA GLY A 72 2.81 -6.74 -27.69
C GLY A 72 4.27 -6.58 -28.14
N ASP A 73 4.72 -5.35 -28.40
CA ASP A 73 6.10 -5.02 -28.79
C ASP A 73 6.88 -4.32 -27.66
N ALA A 74 6.22 -4.05 -26.54
CA ALA A 74 6.83 -3.35 -25.42
C ALA A 74 8.06 -4.12 -24.88
N ARG A 75 9.13 -3.37 -24.64
CA ARG A 75 10.36 -3.87 -23.98
C ARG A 75 10.34 -3.67 -22.48
N ARG A 76 9.56 -2.69 -22.01
CA ARG A 76 9.41 -2.36 -20.60
C ARG A 76 7.97 -1.96 -20.31
N VAL A 77 7.43 -2.42 -19.20
CA VAL A 77 6.07 -2.11 -18.75
C VAL A 77 6.10 -1.81 -17.26
N LEU A 78 5.50 -0.69 -16.87
CA LEU A 78 5.26 -0.34 -15.47
C LEU A 78 3.76 -0.39 -15.22
N LEU A 79 3.33 -1.34 -14.38
CA LEU A 79 1.95 -1.43 -13.91
C LEU A 79 1.82 -0.72 -12.57
N THR A 80 0.85 0.18 -12.44
CA THR A 80 0.59 0.91 -11.19
C THR A 80 -0.91 1.19 -11.06
N GLY A 81 -1.30 1.84 -9.99
CA GLY A 81 -2.68 2.11 -9.63
C GLY A 81 -2.72 2.62 -8.20
N HIS A 82 -3.77 3.38 -7.89
CA HIS A 82 -3.94 3.98 -6.57
C HIS A 82 -5.17 3.42 -5.86
N SER A 83 -5.10 3.30 -4.53
CA SER A 83 -6.20 2.80 -3.68
C SER A 83 -6.61 1.37 -4.08
N ALA A 84 -7.88 1.14 -4.45
CA ALA A 84 -8.31 -0.15 -5.00
C ALA A 84 -7.58 -0.50 -6.32
N GLY A 85 -7.08 0.49 -7.06
CA GLY A 85 -6.18 0.26 -8.19
C GLY A 85 -4.81 -0.26 -7.75
N GLY A 86 -4.31 0.16 -6.58
CA GLY A 86 -3.11 -0.40 -5.97
C GLY A 86 -3.32 -1.86 -5.52
N LEU A 87 -4.50 -2.18 -4.98
CA LEU A 87 -4.92 -3.57 -4.74
C LEU A 87 -4.98 -4.37 -6.04
N ALA A 88 -5.52 -3.79 -7.11
CA ALA A 88 -5.57 -4.43 -8.42
C ALA A 88 -4.18 -4.77 -8.94
N VAL A 89 -3.17 -3.92 -8.71
CA VAL A 89 -1.78 -4.20 -9.04
C VAL A 89 -1.29 -5.43 -8.27
N TYR A 90 -1.47 -5.50 -6.95
CA TYR A 90 -1.08 -6.68 -6.17
C TYR A 90 -1.74 -7.96 -6.67
N PHE A 91 -3.04 -7.93 -6.99
CA PHE A 91 -3.76 -9.11 -7.45
C PHE A 91 -3.38 -9.57 -8.85
N ASN A 92 -3.05 -8.62 -9.74
CA ASN A 92 -3.04 -8.89 -11.18
C ASN A 92 -1.67 -8.73 -11.85
N ALA A 93 -0.63 -8.23 -11.19
CA ALA A 93 0.63 -7.92 -11.88
C ALA A 93 1.28 -9.15 -12.53
N ASP A 94 1.41 -10.27 -11.78
CA ASP A 94 1.89 -11.54 -12.32
C ASP A 94 1.00 -12.08 -13.46
N TYR A 95 -0.32 -11.93 -13.32
CA TYR A 95 -1.29 -12.38 -14.31
C TYR A 95 -1.18 -11.60 -15.62
N ILE A 96 -1.13 -10.27 -15.54
CA ILE A 96 -0.97 -9.37 -16.69
C ILE A 96 0.38 -9.62 -17.36
N HIS A 97 1.45 -9.77 -16.57
CA HIS A 97 2.77 -10.10 -17.10
C HIS A 97 2.74 -11.41 -17.91
N ALA A 98 2.18 -12.49 -17.35
CA ALA A 98 2.05 -13.77 -18.05
C ALA A 98 1.18 -13.66 -19.31
N ARG A 99 0.10 -12.87 -19.26
CA ARG A 99 -0.80 -12.64 -20.40
C ARG A 99 -0.10 -11.91 -21.54
N ILE A 100 0.68 -10.86 -21.24
CA ILE A 100 1.51 -10.16 -22.23
C ILE A 100 2.54 -11.13 -22.82
N LEU A 101 3.23 -11.93 -21.99
CA LEU A 101 4.20 -12.91 -22.47
C LEU A 101 3.61 -13.95 -23.43
N LYS A 102 2.35 -14.38 -23.21
CA LYS A 102 1.67 -15.33 -24.08
C LYS A 102 1.33 -14.77 -25.47
N SER A 103 1.07 -13.47 -25.56
CA SER A 103 0.50 -12.83 -26.75
C SER A 103 1.44 -11.80 -27.40
N ARG A 104 2.66 -11.64 -26.88
CA ARG A 104 3.64 -10.67 -27.40
C ARG A 104 4.27 -11.12 -28.71
N ARG A 105 4.58 -10.14 -29.56
CA ARG A 105 5.25 -10.35 -30.85
C ARG A 105 6.76 -10.19 -30.74
N SER A 106 7.22 -9.30 -29.87
CA SER A 106 8.65 -9.06 -29.63
C SER A 106 9.32 -10.26 -28.94
N ARG A 107 10.51 -10.64 -29.43
CA ARG A 107 11.37 -11.68 -28.84
C ARG A 107 12.34 -11.16 -27.78
N GLU A 108 12.46 -9.83 -27.65
CA GLU A 108 13.32 -9.21 -26.63
C GLU A 108 12.81 -9.50 -25.22
N PRO A 109 13.64 -9.64 -24.18
CA PRO A 109 13.15 -9.78 -22.81
C PRO A 109 12.25 -8.60 -22.39
N LEU A 110 11.12 -8.90 -21.75
CA LEU A 110 10.20 -7.89 -21.21
C LEU A 110 10.60 -7.53 -19.78
N ASP A 111 10.98 -6.27 -19.52
CA ASP A 111 11.13 -5.75 -18.15
C ASP A 111 9.77 -5.26 -17.65
N PHE A 112 9.00 -6.15 -17.03
CA PHE A 112 7.71 -5.85 -16.41
C PHE A 112 7.91 -5.60 -14.92
N ARG A 113 7.42 -4.46 -14.41
CA ARG A 113 7.49 -4.13 -12.98
C ARG A 113 6.17 -3.53 -12.48
N ALA A 114 5.96 -3.59 -11.17
CA ALA A 114 4.76 -3.11 -10.51
C ALA A 114 5.07 -2.00 -9.49
N ALA A 115 4.22 -0.98 -9.41
CA ALA A 115 4.34 0.10 -8.43
C ALA A 115 2.97 0.44 -7.80
N PRO A 116 2.43 -0.39 -6.91
CA PRO A 116 1.16 -0.12 -6.23
C PRO A 116 1.26 1.12 -5.31
N ASP A 117 0.32 2.06 -5.46
CA ASP A 117 0.17 3.24 -4.60
C ASP A 117 -1.06 3.08 -3.69
N ALA A 118 -0.91 3.30 -2.40
CA ALA A 118 -2.02 3.29 -1.43
C ALA A 118 -2.84 1.99 -1.37
N GLY A 119 -2.24 0.86 -1.78
CA GLY A 119 -2.91 -0.44 -1.88
C GLY A 119 -2.56 -1.43 -0.77
N PHE A 120 -1.68 -1.05 0.17
CA PHE A 120 -1.22 -1.93 1.25
C PHE A 120 -2.11 -1.73 2.48
N PHE A 121 -3.18 -2.53 2.53
CA PHE A 121 -4.16 -2.52 3.63
C PHE A 121 -3.85 -3.60 4.67
N LEU A 122 -4.10 -3.29 5.94
CA LEU A 122 -3.95 -4.24 7.05
C LEU A 122 -5.28 -4.94 7.38
N ALA A 123 -5.20 -6.22 7.77
CA ALA A 123 -6.26 -6.88 8.53
C ALA A 123 -6.17 -6.47 10.01
N GLN A 124 -6.60 -5.24 10.28
CA GLN A 124 -6.58 -4.67 11.61
C GLN A 124 -8.01 -4.40 12.06
N LYS A 125 -8.35 -4.86 13.26
CA LYS A 125 -9.59 -4.46 13.93
C LYS A 125 -9.53 -2.96 14.26
N ASN A 126 -10.70 -2.33 14.30
CA ASN A 126 -10.86 -0.97 14.82
C ASN A 126 -10.24 -0.87 16.23
N LEU A 127 -9.38 0.15 16.41
CA LEU A 127 -8.58 0.33 17.63
C LEU A 127 -9.26 1.25 18.65
N LEU A 128 -10.31 1.98 18.26
CA LEU A 128 -10.95 2.98 19.10
C LEU A 128 -12.28 2.50 19.67
N ASP A 129 -13.24 2.07 18.86
CA ASP A 129 -14.61 1.85 19.34
C ASP A 129 -15.37 0.71 18.64
N GLY A 130 -14.78 0.05 17.65
CA GLY A 130 -15.46 -1.03 16.92
C GLY A 130 -16.63 -0.57 16.04
N ALA A 131 -16.94 0.73 15.97
CA ALA A 131 -18.06 1.27 15.20
C ALA A 131 -17.83 1.18 13.69
N VAL A 132 -16.57 1.00 13.28
CA VAL A 132 -16.18 0.83 11.88
C VAL A 132 -15.88 -0.65 11.62
N PRO A 133 -16.55 -1.28 10.62
CA PRO A 133 -16.29 -2.67 10.26
C PRO A 133 -14.82 -2.91 9.93
N ASP A 134 -14.30 -4.07 10.34
CA ASP A 134 -12.97 -4.53 9.97
C ASP A 134 -12.86 -4.58 8.43
N PHE A 135 -11.90 -3.85 7.87
CA PHE A 135 -11.64 -3.85 6.43
C PHE A 135 -11.48 -5.27 5.88
N TYR A 136 -10.83 -6.16 6.64
CA TYR A 136 -10.63 -7.54 6.23
C TYR A 136 -11.96 -8.28 6.09
N HIS A 137 -12.90 -8.04 7.01
CA HIS A 137 -14.25 -8.59 6.89
C HIS A 137 -14.99 -8.00 5.68
N SER A 138 -14.92 -6.69 5.47
CA SER A 138 -15.58 -6.05 4.32
C SER A 138 -15.05 -6.55 2.97
N ILE A 139 -13.72 -6.71 2.82
CA ILE A 139 -13.14 -7.21 1.57
C ILE A 139 -13.46 -8.69 1.35
N GLN A 140 -13.64 -9.49 2.41
CA GLN A 140 -14.12 -10.87 2.31
C GLN A 140 -15.57 -10.97 1.81
N GLN A 141 -16.45 -10.12 2.31
CA GLN A 141 -17.84 -10.06 1.85
C GLN A 141 -17.90 -9.64 0.37
N ALA A 142 -17.15 -8.60 0.01
CA ALA A 142 -17.06 -8.14 -1.37
C ALA A 142 -16.44 -9.21 -2.30
N ALA A 143 -15.44 -9.96 -1.84
CA ALA A 143 -14.86 -11.08 -2.58
C ALA A 143 -15.88 -12.20 -2.81
N THR A 144 -16.70 -12.51 -1.80
CA THR A 144 -17.78 -13.50 -1.90
C THR A 144 -18.81 -13.08 -2.93
N LEU A 145 -19.25 -11.82 -2.91
CA LEU A 145 -20.19 -11.27 -3.90
C LEU A 145 -19.61 -11.36 -5.33
N ALA A 146 -18.36 -10.94 -5.48
CA ALA A 146 -17.66 -10.86 -6.77
C ALA A 146 -17.13 -12.20 -7.28
N ASN A 147 -17.24 -13.29 -6.49
CA ASN A 147 -16.56 -14.56 -6.74
C ASN A 147 -15.05 -14.36 -7.03
N ALA A 148 -14.36 -13.70 -6.11
CA ALA A 148 -12.98 -13.28 -6.25
C ALA A 148 -12.08 -13.93 -5.17
N SER A 149 -10.80 -14.12 -5.49
CA SER A 149 -9.86 -14.87 -4.64
C SER A 149 -8.52 -14.17 -4.40
N GLY A 150 -8.27 -13.03 -5.04
CA GLY A 150 -7.03 -12.26 -4.93
C GLY A 150 -5.95 -12.74 -5.90
N HIS A 151 -4.71 -12.86 -5.42
CA HIS A 151 -3.56 -13.24 -6.25
C HIS A 151 -3.44 -14.76 -6.45
N ASP A 152 -3.45 -15.23 -7.71
CA ASP A 152 -3.44 -16.65 -8.08
C ASP A 152 -2.31 -17.45 -7.44
N GLY A 153 -1.08 -16.90 -7.40
CA GLY A 153 0.08 -17.58 -6.81
C GLY A 153 -0.04 -17.75 -5.29
N CYS A 154 -0.65 -16.77 -4.62
CA CYS A 154 -0.93 -16.83 -3.19
C CYS A 154 -2.01 -17.89 -2.91
N VAL A 155 -3.12 -17.82 -3.66
CA VAL A 155 -4.24 -18.76 -3.50
C VAL A 155 -3.79 -20.20 -3.69
N LYS A 156 -3.01 -20.47 -4.75
CA LYS A 156 -2.42 -21.80 -4.98
C LYS A 156 -1.54 -22.26 -3.82
N ALA A 157 -0.67 -21.40 -3.29
CA ALA A 157 0.21 -21.77 -2.18
C ALA A 157 -0.58 -22.06 -0.88
N VAL A 158 -1.59 -21.25 -0.58
CA VAL A 158 -2.43 -21.37 0.62
C VAL A 158 -3.35 -22.60 0.55
N THR A 159 -3.90 -22.92 -0.62
CA THR A 159 -4.80 -24.07 -0.83
C THR A 159 -4.08 -25.40 -1.00
N SER A 160 -2.84 -25.41 -1.52
CA SER A 160 -2.05 -26.63 -1.73
C SER A 160 -1.33 -27.14 -0.47
N SER A 161 -1.37 -26.38 0.64
CA SER A 161 -0.76 -26.76 1.92
C SER A 161 -1.34 -28.08 2.45
N ARG A 162 -0.53 -29.15 2.36
CA ARG A 162 -0.83 -30.53 2.81
C ARG A 162 -1.04 -30.71 4.33
N THR A 163 -1.12 -29.63 5.11
CA THR A 163 -1.16 -29.71 6.59
C THR A 163 -2.55 -30.04 7.16
N GLY A 164 -3.50 -30.53 6.36
CA GLY A 164 -4.84 -30.91 6.82
C GLY A 164 -5.72 -29.74 7.31
N ARG A 165 -5.20 -28.50 7.25
CA ARG A 165 -5.95 -27.26 7.44
C ARG A 165 -5.91 -26.47 6.15
N SER A 166 -7.04 -26.45 5.44
CA SER A 166 -7.28 -25.43 4.40
C SER A 166 -7.06 -24.06 5.04
N GLN A 167 -5.98 -23.37 4.66
CA GLN A 167 -5.79 -21.99 5.06
C GLN A 167 -6.78 -21.13 4.27
N ASN A 168 -7.27 -20.07 4.90
CA ASN A 168 -8.32 -19.24 4.31
C ASN A 168 -7.76 -18.43 3.14
N ALA A 169 -8.15 -18.78 1.90
CA ALA A 169 -7.75 -18.08 0.68
C ALA A 169 -8.05 -16.56 0.71
N SER A 170 -8.99 -16.13 1.56
CA SER A 170 -9.26 -14.72 1.83
C SER A 170 -8.04 -13.91 2.25
N GLN A 171 -7.02 -14.54 2.85
CA GLN A 171 -5.78 -13.86 3.22
C GLN A 171 -5.08 -13.25 2.01
N CYS A 172 -5.23 -13.87 0.83
CA CYS A 172 -4.69 -13.39 -0.45
C CYS A 172 -5.39 -12.13 -0.99
N LEU A 173 -6.35 -11.57 -0.26
CA LEU A 173 -6.94 -10.25 -0.50
C LEU A 173 -6.11 -9.10 0.11
N LEU A 174 -5.05 -9.41 0.85
CA LEU A 174 -4.18 -8.44 1.51
C LEU A 174 -2.78 -8.47 0.93
N ALA A 175 -2.22 -7.30 0.63
CA ALA A 175 -0.88 -7.15 0.05
C ALA A 175 0.21 -7.90 0.83
N ALA A 176 0.14 -7.89 2.17
CA ALA A 176 1.12 -8.56 3.03
C ALA A 176 1.18 -10.09 2.80
N HIS A 177 0.07 -10.71 2.42
CA HIS A 177 0.03 -12.14 2.08
C HIS A 177 0.33 -12.39 0.61
N VAL A 178 0.08 -11.42 -0.27
CA VAL A 178 0.31 -11.53 -1.71
C VAL A 178 1.80 -11.41 -2.06
N LEU A 179 2.49 -10.44 -1.46
CA LEU A 179 3.88 -10.06 -1.76
C LEU A 179 4.88 -11.24 -1.77
N PRO A 180 4.84 -12.21 -0.83
CA PRO A 180 5.74 -13.38 -0.85
C PRO A 180 5.56 -14.33 -2.06
N HIS A 181 4.50 -14.13 -2.84
CA HIS A 181 4.14 -14.94 -4.00
C HIS A 181 4.22 -14.18 -5.32
N MET A 182 4.47 -12.87 -5.30
CA MET A 182 4.66 -12.09 -6.52
C MET A 182 6.02 -12.41 -7.14
N ARG A 183 6.05 -12.53 -8.47
CA ARG A 183 7.28 -12.78 -9.23
C ARG A 183 7.81 -11.52 -9.91
N VAL A 184 6.92 -10.61 -10.27
CA VAL A 184 7.32 -9.31 -10.83
C VAL A 184 7.95 -8.41 -9.75
N PRO A 185 9.00 -7.65 -10.07
CA PRO A 185 9.56 -6.65 -9.14
C PRO A 185 8.52 -5.61 -8.72
N VAL A 186 8.52 -5.25 -7.43
CA VAL A 186 7.54 -4.33 -6.83
C VAL A 186 8.21 -3.14 -6.15
N PHE A 187 7.74 -1.93 -6.47
CA PHE A 187 8.03 -0.70 -5.74
C PHE A 187 6.78 -0.24 -4.99
N ILE A 188 6.74 -0.44 -3.68
CA ILE A 188 5.56 -0.10 -2.87
C ILE A 188 5.55 1.39 -2.57
N VAL A 189 4.45 2.07 -2.87
CA VAL A 189 4.21 3.45 -2.41
C VAL A 189 3.05 3.40 -1.41
N GLN A 190 3.34 3.64 -0.14
CA GLN A 190 2.32 3.53 0.91
C GLN A 190 2.57 4.53 2.02
N SER A 191 1.59 5.38 2.33
CA SER A 191 1.72 6.19 3.52
C SER A 191 1.51 5.34 4.76
N LEU A 192 2.37 5.50 5.77
CA LEU A 192 2.21 4.87 7.07
C LEU A 192 1.03 5.46 7.86
N ALA A 193 0.56 6.65 7.50
CA ALA A 193 -0.59 7.34 8.11
C ALA A 193 -1.71 7.57 7.09
N ASP A 194 -2.04 6.55 6.31
CA ASP A 194 -3.09 6.61 5.28
C ASP A 194 -4.46 6.98 5.90
N PRO A 195 -5.05 8.15 5.55
CA PRO A 195 -6.27 8.64 6.16
C PRO A 195 -7.47 7.75 5.87
N TRP A 196 -7.47 7.02 4.76
CA TRP A 196 -8.55 6.05 4.48
C TRP A 196 -8.48 4.91 5.51
N GLN A 197 -7.29 4.36 5.76
CA GLN A 197 -7.11 3.31 6.78
C GLN A 197 -7.30 3.85 8.20
N LEU A 198 -6.89 5.09 8.48
CA LEU A 198 -7.15 5.71 9.79
C LEU A 198 -8.66 5.84 10.04
N VAL A 199 -9.46 6.26 9.06
CA VAL A 199 -10.91 6.31 9.22
C VAL A 199 -11.53 4.91 9.23
N ARG A 200 -11.14 4.05 8.28
CA ARG A 200 -11.83 2.78 8.00
C ARG A 200 -11.33 1.56 8.78
N SER A 201 -10.11 1.61 9.29
CA SER A 201 -9.49 0.51 10.04
C SER A 201 -9.13 0.91 11.47
N VAL A 202 -8.89 2.19 11.76
CA VAL A 202 -8.61 2.68 13.14
C VAL A 202 -9.86 3.25 13.80
N GLY A 203 -10.78 3.83 13.04
CA GLY A 203 -11.95 4.56 13.57
C GLY A 203 -11.65 6.02 13.90
N LEU A 204 -10.56 6.58 13.35
CA LEU A 204 -10.10 7.92 13.69
C LEU A 204 -11.07 8.98 13.13
N SER A 205 -11.62 9.80 14.02
CA SER A 205 -12.55 10.90 13.71
C SER A 205 -12.02 12.28 14.15
N CYS A 206 -10.71 12.40 14.36
CA CYS A 206 -10.02 13.59 14.82
C CYS A 206 -8.86 13.96 13.90
N SER A 207 -8.34 15.18 14.04
CA SER A 207 -7.11 15.63 13.38
C SER A 207 -6.05 15.97 14.43
N PRO A 208 -4.81 15.49 14.27
CA PRO A 208 -3.74 15.83 15.19
C PRO A 208 -3.36 17.31 15.15
N LYS A 209 -2.95 17.87 16.29
CA LYS A 209 -2.73 19.32 16.47
C LYS A 209 -1.72 19.93 15.48
N ALA A 210 -0.60 19.24 15.20
CA ALA A 210 0.39 19.70 14.23
C ALA A 210 -0.18 19.84 12.80
N THR A 211 -1.21 19.05 12.47
CA THR A 211 -1.95 19.11 11.20
C THR A 211 -2.97 20.27 11.19
N LEU A 212 -3.47 20.66 12.36
CA LEU A 212 -4.41 21.78 12.54
C LEU A 212 -3.72 23.15 12.49
N GLU A 213 -2.55 23.29 13.12
CA GLU A 213 -1.75 24.53 13.07
C GLU A 213 -1.30 24.88 11.63
N ALA A 214 -1.10 23.87 10.79
CA ALA A 214 -0.84 24.04 9.36
C ALA A 214 -2.08 24.41 8.53
N ARG A 215 -3.28 24.10 9.04
CA ARG A 215 -4.61 24.33 8.45
C ARG A 215 -5.19 25.70 8.79
N ASP A 216 -4.86 26.25 9.97
CA ASP A 216 -5.37 27.55 10.42
C ASP A 216 -4.95 28.72 9.50
N ALA A 217 -4.00 28.48 8.58
CA ALA A 217 -3.62 29.42 7.52
C ALA A 217 -4.57 29.44 6.29
N ASP A 218 -5.48 28.47 6.10
CA ASP A 218 -6.24 28.26 4.84
C ASP A 218 -7.74 27.96 5.07
N ASN A 219 -8.37 28.71 5.98
CA ASN A 219 -9.67 28.45 6.61
C ASN A 219 -10.84 27.91 5.74
N SER A 220 -11.73 27.15 6.40
CA SER A 220 -13.22 27.10 6.23
C SER A 220 -13.97 25.88 5.62
N ARG A 221 -13.58 24.61 5.85
CA ARG A 221 -14.55 23.48 5.74
C ARG A 221 -14.32 22.38 6.80
N GLY A 222 -15.35 22.11 7.62
CA GLY A 222 -15.47 20.95 8.53
C GLY A 222 -14.25 20.69 9.42
N ARG A 223 -14.18 21.33 10.59
CA ARG A 223 -13.10 21.08 11.55
C ARG A 223 -13.40 19.78 12.32
N LEU A 224 -12.60 18.75 12.05
CA LEU A 224 -12.51 17.61 12.98
C LEU A 224 -11.91 18.10 14.30
N PRO A 225 -12.33 17.53 15.45
CA PRO A 225 -11.73 17.87 16.73
C PRO A 225 -10.24 17.50 16.77
N CYS A 226 -9.48 18.16 17.65
CA CYS A 226 -8.12 17.76 17.97
C CYS A 226 -8.11 16.31 18.50
N CYS A 227 -7.15 15.50 18.07
CA CYS A 227 -6.98 14.17 18.65
C CYS A 227 -6.59 14.22 20.12
N ASP A 228 -7.29 13.46 20.95
CA ASP A 228 -6.92 13.19 22.34
C ASP A 228 -5.77 12.16 22.42
N SER A 229 -5.27 11.91 23.63
CA SER A 229 -4.15 10.99 23.84
C SER A 229 -4.47 9.56 23.36
N ARG A 230 -5.72 9.11 23.49
CA ARG A 230 -6.17 7.79 23.05
C ARG A 230 -6.14 7.68 21.52
N SER A 231 -6.67 8.68 20.83
CA SER A 231 -6.70 8.74 19.37
C SER A 231 -5.29 8.86 18.79
N MET A 232 -4.42 9.64 19.42
CA MET A 232 -3.00 9.72 19.06
C MET A 232 -2.29 8.38 19.23
N ALA A 233 -2.54 7.66 20.33
CA ALA A 233 -1.95 6.34 20.56
C ALA A 233 -2.44 5.30 19.53
N ALA A 234 -3.74 5.29 19.21
CA ALA A 234 -4.31 4.39 18.21
C ALA A 234 -3.74 4.65 16.81
N LEU A 235 -3.57 5.91 16.45
CA LEU A 235 -2.90 6.30 15.22
C LEU A 235 -1.46 5.75 15.22
N GLN A 236 -0.66 6.07 16.25
CA GLN A 236 0.75 5.66 16.31
C GLN A 236 0.90 4.13 16.26
N ALA A 237 -0.01 3.40 16.91
CA ALA A 237 -0.08 1.95 16.83
C ALA A 237 -0.32 1.47 15.40
N HIS A 238 -1.25 2.07 14.65
CA HIS A 238 -1.51 1.73 13.26
C HIS A 238 -0.30 1.96 12.35
N THR A 239 0.38 3.13 12.47
CA THR A 239 1.61 3.39 11.68
C THR A 239 2.69 2.35 11.97
N SER A 240 2.80 1.94 13.24
CA SER A 240 3.76 0.92 13.69
C SER A 240 3.40 -0.46 13.15
N SER A 241 2.11 -0.79 13.04
CA SER A 241 1.65 -2.04 12.43
C SER A 241 1.98 -2.11 10.94
N ILE A 242 1.80 -1.03 10.17
CA ILE A 242 2.19 -1.00 8.75
C ILE A 242 3.71 -1.19 8.62
N ARG A 243 4.49 -0.47 9.44
CA ARG A 243 5.96 -0.60 9.47
C ARG A 243 6.40 -2.02 9.79
N ALA A 244 5.82 -2.64 10.81
CA ALA A 244 6.13 -4.01 11.21
C ALA A 244 5.83 -5.01 10.08
N ALA A 245 4.69 -4.85 9.39
CA ALA A 245 4.34 -5.68 8.25
C ALA A 245 5.36 -5.54 7.11
N LEU A 246 5.69 -4.30 6.70
CA LEU A 246 6.68 -4.04 5.64
C LEU A 246 8.08 -4.57 6.01
N LYS A 247 8.50 -4.40 7.26
CA LYS A 247 9.76 -4.96 7.79
C LYS A 247 9.78 -6.48 7.75
N SER A 248 8.69 -7.14 8.13
CA SER A 248 8.59 -8.60 8.09
C SER A 248 8.70 -9.18 6.67
N LEU A 249 8.37 -8.37 5.66
CA LEU A 249 8.44 -8.69 4.24
C LEU A 249 9.77 -8.28 3.59
N GLY A 250 10.72 -7.74 4.37
CA GLY A 250 12.03 -7.31 3.87
C GLY A 250 12.04 -5.97 3.12
N PHE A 251 10.95 -5.20 3.15
CA PHE A 251 10.88 -3.87 2.53
C PHE A 251 11.45 -2.75 3.41
N MET A 252 11.76 -3.03 4.66
CA MET A 252 12.44 -2.12 5.58
C MET A 252 13.59 -2.86 6.24
N PRO A 253 14.85 -2.40 6.11
CA PRO A 253 15.97 -3.03 6.79
C PRO A 253 15.74 -3.04 8.30
N SER A 254 16.09 -4.15 8.96
CA SER A 254 16.25 -4.11 10.41
C SER A 254 17.38 -3.15 10.75
N ALA A 255 17.12 -2.24 11.70
CA ALA A 255 18.17 -1.44 12.32
C ALA A 255 19.38 -2.35 12.55
N SER A 256 20.52 -2.00 11.93
CA SER A 256 21.76 -2.71 12.21
C SER A 256 22.02 -2.61 13.71
N PRO A 257 22.52 -3.67 14.37
CA PRO A 257 23.00 -3.52 15.74
C PRO A 257 24.06 -2.41 15.71
N SER A 258 23.72 -1.27 16.29
CA SER A 258 24.66 -0.19 16.51
C SER A 258 25.87 -0.76 17.24
N ALA A 259 27.05 -0.31 16.81
CA ALA A 259 28.34 -0.61 17.37
C ALA A 259 28.30 -0.88 18.88
N SER A 260 28.91 -2.00 19.27
CA SER A 260 29.22 -2.34 20.65
C SER A 260 29.69 -1.09 21.40
N PRO A 261 29.10 -0.76 22.57
CA PRO A 261 29.70 0.26 23.43
C PRO A 261 31.08 -0.25 23.83
N SER A 262 32.11 0.52 23.47
CA SER A 262 33.46 0.34 23.99
C SER A 262 33.39 0.23 25.51
N SER A 263 33.97 -0.85 26.01
CA SER A 263 34.14 -1.17 27.41
C SER A 263 34.87 -0.07 28.18
N SER A 264 34.18 0.53 29.14
CA SER A 264 34.80 1.09 30.34
C SER A 264 33.76 1.13 31.47
N GLN A 265 33.62 0.00 32.18
CA GLN A 265 33.03 0.02 33.52
C GLN A 265 34.05 0.58 34.52
N PRO A 266 33.55 1.24 35.58
CA PRO A 266 33.97 0.86 36.92
C PRO A 266 32.81 0.25 37.70
N SER A 267 33.17 -0.78 38.46
CA SER A 267 32.37 -1.59 39.35
C SER A 267 31.68 -0.82 40.48
N SER A 268 30.41 -1.13 40.74
CA SER A 268 29.89 -1.19 42.12
C SER A 268 28.64 -2.07 42.20
N SER A 269 28.76 -3.11 43.01
CA SER A 269 27.75 -4.06 43.45
C SER A 269 26.67 -3.42 44.34
N SER A 270 25.40 -3.84 44.19
CA SER A 270 24.57 -4.30 45.32
C SER A 270 23.13 -4.64 44.90
N SER A 271 22.74 -5.89 45.18
CA SER A 271 21.44 -6.36 45.69
C SER A 271 20.12 -5.98 45.00
N SER A 272 19.49 -7.01 44.42
CA SER A 272 18.03 -7.11 44.22
C SER A 272 17.27 -7.06 45.55
N PRO A 273 16.00 -6.61 45.51
CA PRO A 273 14.95 -7.47 46.06
C PRO A 273 13.76 -7.61 45.10
N SER A 274 13.15 -8.79 45.20
CA SER A 274 11.99 -9.30 44.48
C SER A 274 10.66 -8.87 45.12
N LEU A 275 9.60 -9.04 44.32
CA LEU A 275 8.15 -9.05 44.63
C LEU A 275 7.38 -7.74 44.39
N LEU A 276 6.59 -7.72 43.31
CA LEU A 276 5.14 -7.94 43.42
C LEU A 276 4.50 -8.06 42.03
N GLU A 277 3.88 -9.21 41.80
CA GLU A 277 2.98 -9.48 40.69
C GLU A 277 1.73 -8.60 40.80
N SER A 278 1.35 -7.95 39.71
CA SER A 278 -0.05 -7.66 39.43
C SER A 278 -0.33 -7.86 37.95
N SER A 279 -1.12 -8.89 37.68
CA SER A 279 -1.92 -9.13 36.46
C SER A 279 -2.65 -7.84 36.04
N SER A 280 -2.97 -7.54 34.78
CA SER A 280 -3.29 -8.36 33.62
C SER A 280 -3.29 -7.44 32.39
N ALA A 281 -2.62 -7.83 31.31
CA ALA A 281 -2.81 -7.26 29.99
C ALA A 281 -2.84 -8.41 28.97
N PRO A 282 -4.01 -8.79 28.43
CA PRO A 282 -4.05 -9.75 27.36
C PRO A 282 -4.12 -8.98 26.04
N TYR A 283 -3.02 -8.91 25.28
CA TYR A 283 -3.06 -8.96 23.80
C TYR A 283 -1.62 -9.04 23.27
N SER A 284 -1.03 -10.23 23.43
CA SER A 284 0.07 -10.66 22.56
C SER A 284 -0.52 -10.85 21.16
N ALA A 285 -0.19 -9.96 20.23
CA ALA A 285 -0.32 -10.25 18.82
C ALA A 285 0.60 -11.45 18.52
N ARG A 286 0.03 -12.67 18.49
CA ARG A 286 0.73 -13.83 17.93
C ARG A 286 0.86 -13.62 16.42
N THR A 287 1.86 -12.86 16.00
CA THR A 287 2.46 -13.02 14.68
C THR A 287 3.08 -14.42 14.63
N ARG A 288 2.33 -15.39 14.08
CA ARG A 288 2.90 -16.67 13.70
C ARG A 288 3.96 -16.40 12.65
N SER A 289 5.19 -16.83 12.93
CA SER A 289 6.31 -16.91 11.99
C SER A 289 5.81 -17.41 10.64
N LEU A 290 5.66 -16.50 9.68
CA LEU A 290 5.58 -16.85 8.27
C LEU A 290 6.86 -17.61 7.95
N SER A 291 6.75 -18.81 7.37
CA SER A 291 7.90 -19.62 6.97
C SER A 291 8.79 -18.78 6.06
N VAL A 292 9.94 -18.35 6.59
CA VAL A 292 10.94 -17.58 5.86
C VAL A 292 11.53 -18.50 4.80
N LYS A 293 11.31 -18.17 3.51
CA LYS A 293 11.96 -18.85 2.39
C LYS A 293 13.47 -18.65 2.45
N SER A 294 14.22 -19.62 1.95
CA SER A 294 15.69 -19.64 2.02
C SER A 294 16.33 -18.50 1.20
N SER A 295 17.58 -18.17 1.54
CA SER A 295 18.35 -17.03 1.01
C SER A 295 18.62 -17.06 -0.50
N SER A 296 18.48 -18.21 -1.19
CA SER A 296 18.64 -18.28 -2.65
C SER A 296 17.36 -17.91 -3.41
N GLU A 297 16.17 -18.09 -2.83
CA GLU A 297 14.89 -17.61 -3.42
C GLU A 297 14.71 -16.09 -3.22
N TYR A 298 15.44 -15.49 -2.27
CA TYR A 298 15.59 -14.04 -2.17
C TYR A 298 16.40 -13.44 -3.33
N ALA A 299 17.07 -14.23 -4.17
CA ALA A 299 17.83 -13.70 -5.31
C ALA A 299 16.94 -13.04 -6.39
N GLU A 300 15.63 -13.37 -6.45
CA GLU A 300 14.63 -12.63 -7.26
C GLU A 300 14.07 -11.39 -6.53
N ALA A 301 14.31 -11.24 -5.22
CA ALA A 301 14.04 -10.02 -4.45
C ALA A 301 15.04 -8.87 -4.77
N ALA A 302 15.95 -9.06 -5.73
CA ALA A 302 16.99 -8.10 -6.12
C ALA A 302 16.46 -6.78 -6.73
N ARG A 303 15.14 -6.53 -6.79
CA ARG A 303 14.56 -5.28 -7.33
C ARG A 303 13.34 -4.81 -6.57
N ALA A 304 13.25 -5.06 -5.26
CA ALA A 304 12.24 -4.44 -4.43
C ALA A 304 12.55 -2.94 -4.20
N GLY A 305 11.51 -2.14 -4.00
CA GLY A 305 11.65 -0.76 -3.55
C GLY A 305 10.47 -0.33 -2.67
N LEU A 306 10.67 0.72 -1.90
CA LEU A 306 9.68 1.26 -0.97
C LEU A 306 9.77 2.78 -0.93
N PHE A 307 8.62 3.43 -0.97
CA PHE A 307 8.44 4.81 -0.54
C PHE A 307 7.31 4.87 0.49
N ALA A 308 7.67 5.03 1.77
CA ALA A 308 6.73 4.98 2.88
C ALA A 308 6.91 6.13 3.88
N PRO A 309 6.36 7.32 3.58
CA PRO A 309 6.41 8.43 4.51
C PRO A 309 5.37 8.26 5.62
N VAL A 310 5.57 8.91 6.75
CA VAL A 310 4.56 9.07 7.79
C VAL A 310 3.82 10.36 7.48
N CYS A 311 2.83 10.32 6.60
CA CYS A 311 2.11 11.50 6.14
C CYS A 311 0.60 11.23 6.04
N MET A 312 -0.26 12.17 6.43
CA MET A 312 -1.71 11.96 6.29
C MET A 312 -2.14 12.08 4.82
N CYS A 313 -1.85 11.08 4.01
CA CYS A 313 -2.26 11.03 2.61
C CYS A 313 -2.65 9.61 2.21
N HIS A 314 -3.71 9.51 1.40
CA HIS A 314 -4.05 8.29 0.69
C HIS A 314 -3.13 8.07 -0.53
N THR A 315 -3.18 8.92 -1.57
CA THR A 315 -2.42 8.71 -2.83
C THR A 315 -1.21 9.63 -2.99
N GLN A 316 -0.05 9.06 -3.30
CA GLN A 316 1.21 9.80 -3.37
C GLN A 316 1.71 10.01 -4.79
N MET A 317 1.38 9.11 -5.70
CA MET A 317 1.76 9.23 -7.11
C MET A 317 0.73 10.04 -7.88
N PHE A 318 -0.57 9.84 -7.64
CA PHE A 318 -1.64 10.29 -8.55
C PHE A 318 -2.42 11.54 -8.12
N GLY A 319 -2.01 12.23 -7.05
CA GLY A 319 -2.77 13.35 -6.49
C GLY A 319 -2.33 14.74 -6.98
N HIS A 320 -3.32 15.63 -7.17
CA HIS A 320 -3.15 17.06 -7.35
C HIS A 320 -3.86 17.82 -6.21
N PHE A 321 -3.24 18.88 -5.67
CA PHE A 321 -3.93 19.91 -4.87
C PHE A 321 -4.35 21.10 -5.75
N GLY A 322 -5.50 21.70 -5.42
CA GLY A 322 -5.82 23.11 -5.73
C GLY A 322 -7.16 23.34 -6.44
N HIS A 323 -8.08 24.06 -5.77
CA HIS A 323 -9.21 24.75 -6.40
C HIS A 323 -8.88 26.24 -6.69
N THR A 324 -7.64 26.67 -6.53
CA THR A 324 -7.20 28.07 -6.73
C THR A 324 -5.79 28.11 -7.31
N ASN A 325 -5.65 28.57 -8.56
CA ASN A 325 -4.46 29.06 -9.29
C ASN A 325 -3.06 28.40 -9.14
N GLY A 326 -2.91 27.25 -8.50
CA GLY A 326 -1.65 26.52 -8.41
C GLY A 326 -1.88 25.04 -8.20
N THR A 327 -1.75 24.25 -9.25
CA THR A 327 -1.82 22.79 -9.20
C THR A 327 -0.50 22.21 -8.70
N TYR A 328 -0.45 21.74 -7.46
CA TYR A 328 0.73 21.06 -6.91
C TYR A 328 0.57 19.54 -7.03
N ASN A 329 1.53 18.88 -7.70
CA ASN A 329 1.58 17.43 -7.86
C ASN A 329 2.19 16.77 -6.61
N HIS A 330 1.45 15.89 -5.92
CA HIS A 330 1.92 15.16 -4.72
C HIS A 330 3.26 14.48 -4.96
N ALA A 331 3.43 13.91 -6.15
CA ALA A 331 4.59 13.11 -6.49
C ALA A 331 5.88 13.94 -6.58
N ALA A 332 5.76 15.26 -6.76
CA ALA A 332 6.87 16.19 -6.92
C ALA A 332 7.16 17.01 -5.65
N VAL A 333 6.20 17.14 -4.74
CA VAL A 333 6.32 18.02 -3.57
C VAL A 333 6.65 17.26 -2.29
N TRP A 334 6.10 16.05 -2.14
CA TRP A 334 6.37 15.23 -0.96
C TRP A 334 7.75 14.62 -1.05
N ALA A 335 8.48 14.70 0.05
CA ALA A 335 9.80 14.11 0.12
C ALA A 335 10.08 13.56 1.51
N ILE A 336 10.78 12.44 1.53
CA ILE A 336 11.45 11.90 2.72
C ILE A 336 12.87 12.46 2.72
N THR A 337 13.32 12.93 3.88
CA THR A 337 14.72 13.33 4.05
C THR A 337 15.53 12.09 4.36
N ALA A 338 16.36 11.65 3.43
CA ALA A 338 17.28 10.54 3.62
C ALA A 338 18.30 10.87 4.73
N PRO A 339 18.96 9.87 5.34
CA PRO A 339 20.01 10.10 6.34
C PRO A 339 21.16 11.00 5.85
N SER A 340 21.39 11.08 4.54
CA SER A 340 22.34 11.99 3.90
C SER A 340 21.92 13.47 3.92
N GLY A 341 20.70 13.79 4.38
CA GLY A 341 20.07 15.11 4.26
C GLY A 341 19.40 15.37 2.92
N GLU A 342 19.52 14.46 1.96
CA GLU A 342 18.88 14.59 0.64
C GLU A 342 17.36 14.42 0.74
N ARG A 343 16.60 15.30 0.10
CA ARG A 343 15.15 15.17 -0.03
C ARG A 343 14.79 14.33 -1.24
N VAL A 344 14.20 13.16 -1.01
CA VAL A 344 13.79 12.23 -2.07
C VAL A 344 12.28 12.23 -2.20
N THR A 345 11.76 12.57 -3.37
CA THR A 345 10.33 12.52 -3.70
C THR A 345 9.91 11.12 -4.16
N PRO A 346 8.62 10.73 -4.07
CA PRO A 346 8.18 9.43 -4.57
C PRO A 346 8.41 9.30 -6.08
N ALA A 347 8.24 10.38 -6.86
CA ALA A 347 8.55 10.36 -8.29
C ALA A 347 10.03 10.11 -8.56
N ARG A 348 10.92 10.71 -7.76
CA ARG A 348 12.37 10.52 -7.88
C ARG A 348 12.77 9.11 -7.49
N ALA A 349 12.28 8.61 -6.36
CA ALA A 349 12.56 7.26 -5.89
C ALA A 349 12.11 6.19 -6.89
N LEU A 350 10.89 6.32 -7.41
CA LEU A 350 10.38 5.40 -8.44
C LEU A 350 11.21 5.47 -9.73
N LEU A 351 11.66 6.67 -10.13
CA LEU A 351 12.50 6.86 -11.30
C LEU A 351 13.86 6.19 -11.13
N ASP A 352 14.54 6.40 -10.00
CA ASP A 352 15.84 5.81 -9.72
C ASP A 352 15.75 4.28 -9.70
N TRP A 353 14.67 3.73 -9.12
CA TRP A 353 14.36 2.30 -9.17
C TRP A 353 14.09 1.79 -10.59
N TRP A 354 13.30 2.52 -11.38
CA TRP A 354 12.96 2.16 -12.75
C TRP A 354 14.19 2.13 -13.67
N LEU A 355 15.10 3.10 -13.50
CA LEU A 355 16.34 3.20 -14.26
C LEU A 355 17.39 2.17 -13.81
N ASP A 356 17.30 1.64 -12.59
CA ASP A 356 18.18 0.57 -12.13
C ASP A 356 17.82 -0.75 -12.81
N ARG A 357 18.58 -1.06 -13.86
CA ARG A 357 18.47 -2.27 -14.67
C ARG A 357 19.20 -3.47 -14.06
N ARG A 358 20.06 -3.26 -13.06
CA ARG A 358 20.86 -4.32 -12.44
C ARG A 358 20.32 -4.72 -11.07
N GLY A 359 19.49 -3.87 -10.45
CA GLY A 359 18.91 -4.12 -9.12
C GLY A 359 19.91 -3.93 -7.98
N LEU A 360 20.98 -3.18 -8.22
CA LEU A 360 22.08 -3.04 -7.26
C LEU A 360 21.84 -1.89 -6.27
N GLY A 361 20.87 -1.01 -6.54
CA GLY A 361 20.66 0.22 -5.78
C GLY A 361 21.85 1.19 -5.88
N ARG A 362 21.69 2.41 -5.38
CA ARG A 362 22.83 3.31 -5.12
C ARG A 362 23.03 3.40 -3.60
N GLY A 363 24.14 2.88 -3.09
CA GLY A 363 24.51 2.99 -1.67
C GLY A 363 23.88 1.94 -0.74
N ARG A 364 24.06 2.13 0.58
CA ARG A 364 23.72 1.14 1.64
C ARG A 364 22.22 0.89 1.85
N SER A 365 21.33 1.76 1.40
CA SER A 365 19.87 1.67 1.64
C SER A 365 19.05 1.22 0.43
N GLY A 366 19.67 0.95 -0.73
CA GLY A 366 18.95 0.52 -1.93
C GLY A 366 17.86 1.50 -2.38
N HIS A 367 16.71 0.97 -2.81
CA HIS A 367 15.53 1.74 -3.24
C HIS A 367 14.47 1.86 -2.13
N PHE A 368 14.90 1.85 -0.87
CA PHE A 368 14.01 1.91 0.30
C PHE A 368 14.07 3.29 0.95
N HIS A 369 12.97 4.03 0.89
CA HIS A 369 12.80 5.36 1.47
C HIS A 369 11.59 5.34 2.40
N PHE A 370 11.79 5.55 3.70
CA PHE A 370 10.72 5.50 4.69
C PHE A 370 11.03 6.39 5.89
N ASP A 371 9.99 6.82 6.59
CA ASP A 371 10.12 7.56 7.84
C ASP A 371 10.12 6.60 9.05
N ASP A 372 11.12 6.74 9.93
CA ASP A 372 11.25 5.96 11.16
C ASP A 372 10.40 6.51 12.33
N SER A 373 9.90 7.75 12.22
CA SER A 373 9.09 8.37 13.28
C SER A 373 7.72 7.71 13.43
N ALA A 374 7.20 7.58 14.65
CA ALA A 374 5.84 7.08 14.91
C ALA A 374 4.74 8.07 14.49
N TRP A 375 5.07 9.34 14.31
CA TRP A 375 4.16 10.42 13.92
C TRP A 375 4.95 11.47 13.10
N PRO A 376 4.37 12.13 12.08
CA PRO A 376 5.09 13.08 11.25
C PRO A 376 5.65 14.24 12.09
N GLY A 377 6.95 14.47 11.99
CA GLY A 377 7.56 15.79 12.21
C GLY A 377 7.66 16.62 10.93
N ASN A 378 7.18 16.08 9.80
CA ASN A 378 7.35 16.68 8.47
C ASN A 378 6.28 17.76 8.21
N ALA A 379 6.69 19.03 8.30
CA ALA A 379 5.83 20.20 8.10
C ALA A 379 5.11 20.23 6.73
N LEU A 380 5.68 19.61 5.69
CA LEU A 380 5.04 19.52 4.37
C LEU A 380 3.85 18.55 4.35
N CYS A 381 3.84 17.56 5.22
CA CYS A 381 2.74 16.62 5.34
C CYS A 381 1.58 17.17 6.18
N ALA A 382 1.85 18.13 7.07
CA ALA A 382 0.85 18.79 7.91
C ALA A 382 -0.08 19.74 7.12
N ARG A 383 0.44 20.47 6.12
CA ARG A 383 -0.33 21.47 5.36
C ARG A 383 -1.42 20.89 4.45
N PHE A 384 -1.24 19.67 3.98
CA PHE A 384 -2.00 19.16 2.83
C PHE A 384 -2.85 17.92 3.16
N GLY A 385 -2.59 17.22 4.27
CA GLY A 385 -3.16 15.91 4.54
C GLY A 385 -4.65 15.79 4.88
N VAL A 386 -5.44 16.86 4.73
CA VAL A 386 -6.80 16.93 5.31
C VAL A 386 -7.93 17.08 4.28
N ALA A 387 -7.61 17.13 2.98
CA ALA A 387 -8.62 17.09 1.93
C ALA A 387 -9.35 15.72 1.85
N GLY A 388 -8.73 14.65 2.34
CA GLY A 388 -9.33 13.30 2.36
C GLY A 388 -10.37 13.08 3.47
N PHE A 389 -10.24 13.78 4.59
CA PHE A 389 -11.16 13.63 5.73
C PHE A 389 -12.52 14.34 5.52
N SER A 390 -12.52 15.43 4.75
CA SER A 390 -13.71 16.30 4.58
C SER A 390 -14.67 15.82 3.48
N ARG A 391 -14.33 14.75 2.76
CA ARG A 391 -15.19 14.12 1.73
C ARG A 391 -15.72 12.74 2.10
N LEU A 392 -15.35 12.19 3.26
CA LEU A 392 -15.91 10.94 3.74
C LEU A 392 -17.18 11.28 4.53
N PRO A 393 -18.39 10.86 4.08
CA PRO A 393 -19.61 11.18 4.79
C PRO A 393 -19.54 10.65 6.22
N SER A 394 -19.70 11.54 7.18
CA SER A 394 -19.93 11.22 8.58
C SER A 394 -21.21 10.39 8.70
N GLY A 395 -21.10 9.17 9.24
CA GLY A 395 -22.26 8.51 9.82
C GLY A 395 -23.16 7.66 8.91
N GLN A 396 -22.70 7.18 7.76
CA GLN A 396 -23.36 6.02 7.12
C GLN A 396 -22.49 4.78 7.27
N ALA A 397 -22.83 3.97 8.27
CA ALA A 397 -22.61 2.54 8.22
C ALA A 397 -23.34 2.05 6.97
N PHE A 398 -22.59 1.51 6.00
CA PHE A 398 -23.21 0.78 4.90
C PHE A 398 -23.71 -0.52 5.50
N ASP A 399 -25.01 -0.57 5.75
CA ASP A 399 -25.74 -1.79 6.06
C ASP A 399 -25.63 -2.70 4.83
N VAL A 400 -24.91 -3.81 4.98
CA VAL A 400 -24.86 -4.90 4.01
C VAL A 400 -25.71 -6.01 4.61
N THR A 401 -27.01 -5.76 4.69
CA THR A 401 -28.05 -6.79 4.82
C THR A 401 -28.64 -7.11 3.46
#